data_AF-A0A3M1SET3-F1
#
_entry.id   AF-A0A3M1SET3-F1
#
_cell.length_a   1.000
_cell.length_b   1.000
_cell.length_c   1.000
_cell.angle_alpha   90.00
_cell.angle_beta   90.00
_cell.angle_gamma   90.00
#
_symmetry.space_group_name_H-M   'P 1'
#
loop_
_entity.id
_entity.type
_entity.pdbx_description
1 polymer ?
#
loop_
_entity_poly.entity_id
_entity_poly.type
_entity_poly.pdbx_seq_one_letter_code
_entity_poly.pdbx_strand_id
1 'polypeptide(L)'
;MPKVRPRPLKHRELLKKLKKFGIVEVETRAKGSERMLVLKSGFQGDKYRGPQIPIKCHGQGTEHSVKVINAVLRRFDIPSEKFWED
;
A
#
# COMPACT_ATOMS: atom_id res chain seq x y z
N MET A 1 15.53 7.35 -19.35
CA MET A 1 15.38 7.14 -17.89
C MET A 1 15.57 5.65 -17.61
N PRO A 2 16.38 5.26 -16.62
CA PRO A 2 16.52 3.84 -16.28
C PRO A 2 15.17 3.30 -15.78
N LYS A 3 14.62 2.30 -16.48
CA LYS A 3 13.40 1.60 -16.06
C LYS A 3 13.74 0.74 -14.84
N VAL A 4 13.31 1.18 -13.65
CA VAL A 4 13.40 0.37 -12.43
C VAL A 4 12.52 -0.87 -12.61
N ARG A 5 13.10 -2.06 -12.40
CA ARG A 5 12.36 -3.31 -12.55
C ARG A 5 11.49 -3.55 -11.30
N PRO A 6 10.22 -3.94 -11.45
CA PRO A 6 9.39 -4.35 -10.33
C PRO A 6 10.06 -5.48 -9.54
N ARG A 7 10.12 -5.33 -8.22
CA ARG A 7 10.69 -6.32 -7.31
C ARG A 7 9.84 -6.46 -6.05
N PRO A 8 9.93 -7.57 -5.31
CA PRO A 8 9.34 -7.65 -3.98
C PRO A 8 9.84 -6.50 -3.09
N LEU A 9 8.94 -5.96 -2.27
CA LEU A 9 9.24 -4.90 -1.32
C LEU A 9 8.93 -5.38 0.08
N LYS A 10 9.81 -5.03 1.03
CA LYS A 10 9.46 -5.16 2.45
C LYS A 10 8.31 -4.23 2.78
N HIS A 11 7.49 -4.59 3.76
CA HIS A 11 6.31 -3.82 4.13
C HIS A 11 6.64 -2.37 4.45
N ARG A 12 7.74 -2.12 5.18
CA ARG A 12 8.25 -0.77 5.45
C ARG A 12 8.55 0.03 4.18
N GLU A 13 9.15 -0.60 3.18
CA GLU A 13 9.49 0.03 1.89
C GLU A 13 8.23 0.33 1.08
N LEU A 14 7.31 -0.63 1.04
CA LEU A 14 6.02 -0.50 0.38
C LEU A 14 5.25 0.70 0.96
N LEU A 15 5.12 0.78 2.29
CA LEU A 15 4.45 1.91 2.95
C LEU A 15 5.12 3.25 2.66
N LYS A 16 6.46 3.30 2.68
CA LYS A 16 7.20 4.53 2.36
C LYS A 16 6.89 5.04 0.95
N LYS A 17 6.83 4.13 -0.04
CA LYS A 17 6.45 4.50 -1.43
C LYS A 17 4.97 4.87 -1.52
N LEU A 18 4.06 4.07 -0.96
CA LEU A 18 2.61 4.31 -0.98
C LEU A 18 2.21 5.63 -0.32
N LYS A 19 2.95 6.08 0.70
CA LYS A 19 2.73 7.38 1.36
C LYS A 19 2.85 8.57 0.39
N LYS A 20 3.70 8.48 -0.64
CA LYS A 20 3.82 9.51 -1.70
C LYS A 20 2.50 9.70 -2.47
N PHE A 21 1.69 8.65 -2.54
CA PHE A 21 0.37 8.64 -3.19
C PHE A 21 -0.79 8.88 -2.20
N GLY A 22 -0.47 9.29 -0.96
CA GLY A 22 -1.47 9.55 0.07
C GLY A 22 -2.07 8.29 0.68
N ILE A 23 -1.55 7.10 0.40
CA ILE A 23 -2.02 5.87 1.02
C ILE A 23 -1.35 5.69 2.38
N VAL A 24 -2.15 5.35 3.39
CA VAL A 24 -1.72 5.11 4.76
C VAL A 24 -2.24 3.77 5.25
N GLU A 25 -1.56 3.25 6.26
CA GLU A 25 -1.95 2.04 6.96
C GLU A 25 -2.76 2.40 8.21
N VAL A 26 -3.78 1.59 8.51
CA VAL A 26 -4.59 1.69 9.72
C VAL A 26 -4.64 0.32 10.38
N GLU A 27 -4.11 0.24 11.60
CA GLU A 27 -4.04 -1.03 12.34
C GLU A 27 -5.41 -1.45 12.91
N THR A 28 -6.23 -0.49 13.35
CA THR A 28 -7.50 -0.75 14.06
C THR A 28 -8.61 -1.34 13.20
N ARG A 29 -8.42 -1.42 11.88
CA ARG A 29 -9.42 -1.93 10.93
C ARG A 29 -9.12 -3.33 10.39
N ALA A 30 -8.05 -3.98 10.86
CA ALA A 30 -7.62 -5.29 10.39
C ALA A 30 -7.68 -6.36 11.48
N LYS A 31 -7.92 -7.63 11.11
CA LYS A 31 -7.97 -8.77 12.05
C LYS A 31 -6.64 -9.54 12.03
N GLY A 32 -6.00 -9.69 13.19
CA GLY A 32 -4.79 -10.50 13.36
C GLY A 32 -3.57 -9.91 12.65
N SER A 33 -2.90 -10.72 11.82
CA SER A 33 -1.72 -10.30 11.03
C SER A 33 -2.11 -9.63 9.71
N GLU A 34 -3.22 -8.91 9.67
CA GLU A 34 -3.60 -8.07 8.54
C GLU A 34 -3.40 -6.61 8.88
N ARG A 35 -3.29 -5.79 7.84
CA ARG A 35 -3.19 -4.34 7.92
C ARG A 35 -4.06 -3.73 6.83
N MET A 36 -4.83 -2.70 7.17
CA MET A 36 -5.70 -2.04 6.19
C MET A 36 -4.97 -0.88 5.55
N LEU A 37 -4.84 -0.92 4.22
CA LEU A 37 -4.39 0.22 3.44
C LEU A 37 -5.61 1.03 2.99
N VAL A 38 -5.50 2.35 3.11
CA VAL A 38 -6.56 3.32 2.80
C VAL A 38 -5.98 4.61 2.22
N LEU A 39 -6.77 5.39 1.50
CA LEU A 39 -6.39 6.75 1.07
C LEU A 39 -6.58 7.73 2.21
N LYS A 40 -5.55 8.52 2.55
CA LYS A 40 -5.63 9.51 3.62
C LYS A 40 -6.76 10.53 3.40
N SER A 41 -7.04 10.90 2.16
CA SER A 41 -8.13 11.83 1.80
C SER A 41 -9.54 11.26 1.98
N GLY A 42 -9.68 9.93 2.11
CA GLY A 42 -10.99 9.30 2.34
C GLY A 42 -11.47 9.41 3.79
N PHE A 43 -10.67 9.96 4.71
CA PHE A 43 -11.10 10.22 6.08
C PHE A 43 -11.89 11.52 6.16
N GLN A 44 -13.10 11.42 6.72
CA GLN A 44 -13.95 12.54 7.13
C GLN A 44 -14.23 12.37 8.63
N GLY A 45 -13.35 12.95 9.45
CA GLY A 45 -13.28 12.60 10.89
C GLY A 45 -12.93 11.11 11.06
N ASP A 46 -13.68 10.41 11.93
CA ASP A 46 -13.45 8.99 12.21
C ASP A 46 -14.02 8.04 11.13
N LYS A 47 -14.80 8.59 10.19
CA LYS A 47 -15.42 7.82 9.11
C LYS A 47 -14.48 7.79 7.90
N TYR A 48 -14.27 6.59 7.37
CA TYR A 48 -13.52 6.40 6.13
C TYR A 48 -14.50 6.09 5.00
N ARG A 49 -14.37 6.82 3.88
CA ARG A 49 -15.10 6.58 2.63
C ARG A 49 -14.10 6.57 1.48
N GLY A 50 -13.85 5.39 0.91
CA GLY A 50 -12.95 5.25 -0.23
C GLY A 50 -12.47 3.81 -0.45
N PRO A 51 -11.59 3.60 -1.44
CA PRO A 51 -10.92 2.33 -1.68
C PRO A 51 -10.16 1.85 -0.44
N GLN A 52 -10.32 0.58 -0.10
CA GLN A 52 -9.56 -0.05 0.98
C GLN A 52 -9.19 -1.47 0.57
N ILE A 53 -8.06 -1.96 1.09
CA ILE A 53 -7.59 -3.33 0.87
C ILE A 53 -6.83 -3.84 2.10
N PRO A 54 -7.18 -5.04 2.61
CA PRO A 54 -6.36 -5.71 3.61
C PRO A 54 -5.10 -6.26 2.93
N ILE A 55 -3.96 -6.14 3.61
CA ILE A 55 -2.71 -6.79 3.25
C ILE A 55 -2.23 -7.63 4.44
N LYS A 56 -1.80 -8.86 4.18
CA LYS A 56 -1.17 -9.70 5.20
C LYS A 56 0.15 -9.07 5.62
N CYS A 57 0.39 -8.91 6.91
CA CYS A 57 1.61 -8.34 7.45
C CYS A 57 1.90 -8.98 8.83
N HIS A 58 3.00 -9.73 8.91
CA HIS A 58 3.50 -10.29 10.17
C HIS A 58 4.54 -9.37 10.85
N GLY A 59 4.74 -8.16 10.29
CA GLY A 59 5.70 -7.17 10.76
C GLY A 59 6.35 -6.39 9.62
N GLN A 60 7.12 -5.35 9.96
CA GLN A 60 7.74 -4.42 9.01
C GLN A 60 8.69 -5.07 7.99
N GLY A 61 9.25 -6.25 8.34
CA GLY A 61 10.12 -7.04 7.47
C GLY A 61 9.39 -7.97 6.49
N THR A 62 8.06 -8.08 6.56
CA THR A 62 7.26 -8.93 5.66
C THR A 62 7.47 -8.51 4.22
N GLU A 63 7.84 -9.45 3.34
CA GLU A 63 8.00 -9.17 1.91
C GLU A 63 6.70 -9.36 1.14
N HIS A 64 6.37 -8.37 0.31
CA HIS A 64 5.21 -8.38 -0.58
C HIS A 64 5.65 -8.68 -1.99
N SER A 65 5.08 -9.73 -2.58
CA SER A 65 5.34 -10.06 -3.98
C SER A 65 4.83 -8.95 -4.91
N VAL A 66 5.42 -8.86 -6.09
CA VAL A 66 5.00 -7.90 -7.13
C VAL A 66 3.51 -8.04 -7.48
N LYS A 67 2.95 -9.26 -7.39
CA LYS A 67 1.52 -9.51 -7.62
C LYS A 67 0.65 -8.82 -6.57
N VAL A 68 1.02 -8.91 -5.29
CA VAL A 68 0.32 -8.24 -4.19
C VAL A 68 0.44 -6.72 -4.34
N ILE A 69 1.63 -6.22 -4.64
CA ILE A 69 1.86 -4.79 -4.87
C ILE A 69 0.99 -4.29 -6.02
N ASN A 70 0.97 -4.98 -7.15
CA ASN A 70 0.13 -4.60 -8.30
C ASN A 70 -1.37 -4.63 -7.97
N ALA A 71 -1.84 -5.55 -7.12
CA ALA A 71 -3.23 -5.55 -6.66
C ALA A 71 -3.54 -4.30 -5.82
N VAL A 72 -2.62 -3.88 -4.96
CA VAL A 72 -2.73 -2.62 -4.20
C VAL A 72 -2.77 -1.43 -5.15
N LEU A 73 -1.83 -1.33 -6.10
CA LEU A 73 -1.79 -0.21 -7.05
C LEU A 73 -3.08 -0.10 -7.87
N ARG A 74 -3.60 -1.24 -8.37
CA ARG A 74 -4.88 -1.28 -9.08
C ARG A 74 -6.06 -0.82 -8.22
N ARG A 75 -6.09 -1.20 -6.94
CA ARG A 75 -7.17 -0.82 -6.03
C ARG A 75 -7.25 0.69 -5.79
N PHE A 76 -6.10 1.36 -5.83
CA PHE A 76 -5.97 2.79 -5.59
C PHE A 76 -5.74 3.61 -6.86
N ASP A 77 -5.89 3.00 -8.04
CA ASP A 77 -5.68 3.64 -9.33
C ASP A 77 -4.30 4.34 -9.46
N ILE A 78 -3.25 3.70 -8.93
CA ILE A 78 -1.88 4.21 -9.02
C ILE A 78 -1.22 3.68 -10.31
N PRO A 79 -0.70 4.57 -11.18
CA PRO A 79 0.11 4.16 -12.32
C PRO A 79 1.36 3.41 -11.85
N SER A 80 1.52 2.17 -12.31
CA SER A 80 2.65 1.32 -11.90
C SER A 80 4.00 1.95 -12.23
N GLU A 81 4.12 2.60 -13.38
CA GLU A 81 5.35 3.29 -13.81
C GLU A 81 5.79 4.33 -12.78
N LYS A 82 4.88 5.22 -12.37
CA LYS A 82 5.13 6.24 -11.33
C LYS A 82 5.47 5.64 -9.97
N PHE A 83 4.91 4.48 -9.64
CA PHE A 83 5.22 3.81 -8.38
C PHE A 83 6.63 3.22 -8.36
N TRP A 84 7.08 2.66 -9.48
CA TRP A 84 8.39 2.04 -9.59
C TRP A 84 9.52 3.03 -9.85
N GLU A 85 9.21 4.25 -10.31
CA GLU A 85 10.15 5.39 -10.25
C GLU A 85 10.65 5.61 -8.80
N ASP A 86 11.93 5.95 -8.65
CA ASP A 86 12.59 6.12 -7.35
C ASP A 86 12.47 7.55 -6.80
#